data_AF-A0A1I7XMU3-F1
#
_entry.id   AF-A0A1I7XMU3-F1
#
_cell.length_a   1.000
_cell.length_b   1.000
_cell.length_c   1.000
_cell.angle_alpha   90.00
_cell.angle_beta   90.00
_cell.angle_gamma   90.00
#
_symmetry.space_group_name_H-M   'P 1'
#
loop_
_entity.id
_entity.type
_entity.pdbx_description
1 polymer ?
#
loop_
_entity_poly.entity_id
_entity_poly.type
_entity_poly.pdbx_seq_one_letter_code
_entity_poly.pdbx_strand_id
1 'polypeptide(L)'
;MASKIFKDVLDSKALKGKNNEAQAAACLYIACRKDGVPRTFKEICAVSRVSKKEIGRCFKLIIKSLETNLEQITSADFMSRFCGNLSLPNSIQAAATRIAKRAVDMDLVAGYTALLNFIISLYNFKIITNYFLGILRVSIQINKYL
;
A
#
# COMPACT_ATOMS: atom_id res chain seq x y z
N MET A 1 8.29 14.89 11.41
CA MET A 1 9.29 14.27 10.51
C MET A 1 9.46 15.02 9.18
N ALA A 2 8.39 15.28 8.41
CA ALA A 2 8.49 15.86 7.06
C ALA A 2 9.20 17.23 6.96
N SER A 3 8.94 18.16 7.90
CA SER A 3 9.60 19.48 7.91
C SER A 3 11.12 19.38 8.08
N LYS A 4 11.61 18.39 8.83
CA LYS A 4 13.05 18.15 9.02
C LYS A 4 13.70 17.68 7.71
N ILE A 5 13.12 16.67 7.07
CA ILE A 5 13.58 16.16 5.77
C ILE A 5 13.59 17.27 4.72
N PHE A 6 12.58 18.13 4.72
CA PHE A 6 12.52 19.26 3.79
C PHE A 6 13.66 20.26 4.03
N LYS A 7 14.00 20.58 5.28
CA LYS A 7 15.17 21.43 5.60
C LYS A 7 16.48 20.80 5.14
N ASP A 8 16.69 19.52 5.46
CA ASP A 8 17.90 18.78 5.07
C ASP A 8 18.09 18.78 3.53
N VAL A 9 16.99 18.68 2.78
CA VAL A 9 16.98 18.73 1.30
C VAL A 9 17.23 20.12 0.74
N LEU A 10 16.76 21.17 1.42
CA LEU A 10 17.04 22.55 1.03
C LEU A 10 18.52 22.88 1.23
N ASP A 11 19.08 22.44 2.35
CA ASP A 11 20.49 22.65 2.71
C ASP A 11 21.43 21.92 1.74
N SER A 12 21.05 20.72 1.28
CA SER A 12 21.81 19.97 0.27
C SER A 12 21.76 20.57 -1.14
N LYS A 13 20.92 21.60 -1.36
CA LYS A 13 20.66 22.26 -2.66
C LYS A 13 20.25 21.30 -3.79
N ALA A 14 19.92 20.04 -3.48
CA ALA A 14 19.68 18.99 -4.49
C ALA A 14 18.44 19.23 -5.35
N LEU A 15 17.49 20.05 -4.87
CA LEU A 15 16.24 20.37 -5.56
C LEU A 15 16.13 21.84 -5.96
N LYS A 16 17.22 22.61 -5.91
CA LYS A 16 17.19 24.05 -6.22
C LYS A 16 16.65 24.29 -7.63
N GLY A 17 15.59 25.10 -7.76
CA GLY A 17 14.92 25.40 -9.03
C GLY A 17 13.80 24.44 -9.44
N LYS A 18 13.39 23.49 -8.59
CA LYS A 18 12.18 22.66 -8.79
C LYS A 18 10.98 23.23 -8.05
N ASN A 19 9.78 22.86 -8.48
CA ASN A 19 8.54 23.28 -7.84
C ASN A 19 8.53 22.93 -6.34
N ASN A 20 8.42 23.95 -5.47
CA ASN A 20 8.42 23.79 -4.02
C ASN A 20 7.29 22.87 -3.52
N GLU A 21 6.11 22.89 -4.15
CA GLU A 21 5.02 21.97 -3.80
C GLU A 21 5.40 20.52 -4.09
N ALA A 22 6.10 20.26 -5.20
CA ALA A 22 6.54 18.92 -5.57
C ALA A 22 7.58 18.37 -4.57
N GLN A 23 8.47 19.25 -4.10
CA GLN A 23 9.46 18.92 -3.08
C GLN A 23 8.78 18.60 -1.75
N ALA A 24 7.82 19.42 -1.32
CA ALA A 24 7.05 19.21 -0.10
C ALA A 24 6.26 17.88 -0.16
N ALA A 25 5.59 17.60 -1.27
CA ALA A 25 4.85 16.35 -1.49
C ALA A 25 5.77 15.12 -1.45
N ALA A 26 6.97 15.20 -2.04
CA ALA A 26 7.94 14.12 -1.99
C ALA A 26 8.52 13.92 -0.58
N CYS A 27 8.79 14.99 0.16
CA CYS A 27 9.25 14.90 1.56
C CYS A 27 8.18 14.28 2.47
N LEU A 28 6.91 14.64 2.26
CA LEU A 28 5.77 14.02 2.94
C LEU A 28 5.70 12.51 2.66
N TYR A 29 5.84 12.11 1.39
CA TYR A 29 5.86 10.70 1.01
C TYR A 29 6.99 9.92 1.71
N ILE A 30 8.19 10.49 1.79
CA ILE A 30 9.34 9.87 2.47
C ILE A 30 9.11 9.78 3.97
N ALA A 31 8.57 10.83 4.60
CA ALA A 31 8.23 10.83 6.01
C ALA A 31 7.22 9.71 6.34
N CYS A 32 6.14 9.59 5.57
CA CYS A 32 5.15 8.53 5.77
C CYS A 32 5.74 7.12 5.64
N ARG A 33 6.75 6.93 4.78
CA ARG A 33 7.45 5.65 4.67
C ARG A 33 8.37 5.39 5.86
N LYS A 34 9.07 6.41 6.37
CA LYS A 34 9.92 6.27 7.57
C LYS A 34 9.09 5.97 8.82
N ASP A 35 7.88 6.52 8.90
CA ASP A 35 6.98 6.31 10.04
C ASP A 35 6.19 4.98 9.95
N GLY A 36 6.50 4.10 8.99
CA GLY A 36 5.84 2.79 8.84
C GLY A 36 4.39 2.86 8.35
N VAL A 37 3.93 4.02 7.87
CA VAL A 37 2.56 4.24 7.38
C VAL A 37 2.54 4.66 5.90
N PRO A 38 3.07 3.81 4.99
CA PRO A 38 3.30 4.17 3.60
C PRO A 38 2.01 4.64 2.91
N ARG A 39 2.10 5.77 2.22
CA ARG A 39 1.05 6.31 1.36
C ARG A 39 1.42 6.06 -0.09
N THR A 40 0.43 5.86 -0.96
CA THR A 40 0.66 5.70 -2.39
C THR A 40 0.87 7.06 -3.06
N PHE A 41 1.62 7.09 -4.16
CA PHE A 41 1.75 8.32 -4.95
C PHE A 41 0.41 8.87 -5.45
N LYS A 42 -0.61 8.01 -5.64
CA LYS A 42 -1.96 8.46 -6.01
C LYS A 42 -2.62 9.25 -4.88
N GLU A 43 -2.48 8.80 -3.63
CA GLU A 43 -3.02 9.51 -2.47
C GLU A 43 -2.34 10.87 -2.28
N ILE A 44 -1.01 10.93 -2.41
CA ILE A 44 -0.28 12.21 -2.31
C ILE A 44 -0.65 13.14 -3.47
N CYS A 45 -0.82 12.60 -4.69
CA CYS A 45 -1.27 13.36 -5.85
C CYS A 45 -2.71 13.86 -5.71
N ALA A 46 -3.58 13.16 -4.97
CA ALA A 46 -4.96 13.58 -4.74
C ALA A 46 -5.07 14.78 -3.80
N VAL A 47 -4.11 14.93 -2.87
CA VAL A 47 -4.06 16.04 -1.91
C VAL A 47 -3.11 17.16 -2.33
N SER A 48 -2.44 17.04 -3.47
CA SER A 48 -1.51 18.04 -4.01
C SER A 48 -1.89 18.46 -5.42
N ARG A 49 -1.40 19.62 -5.87
CA ARG A 49 -1.61 20.12 -7.23
C ARG A 49 -0.56 19.61 -8.22
N VAL A 50 0.26 18.64 -7.79
CA VAL A 50 1.46 18.21 -8.50
C VAL A 50 1.23 16.84 -9.12
N SER A 51 1.69 16.66 -10.36
CA SER A 51 1.56 15.38 -11.05
C SER A 51 2.38 14.27 -10.40
N LYS A 52 1.86 13.02 -10.45
CA LYS A 52 2.57 11.81 -10.01
C LYS A 52 4.00 11.71 -10.56
N LYS A 53 4.20 12.10 -11.83
CA LYS A 53 5.50 12.03 -12.52
C LYS A 53 6.52 12.97 -11.87
N GLU A 54 6.09 14.15 -11.47
CA GLU A 54 6.94 15.16 -10.87
C GLU A 54 7.28 14.84 -9.42
N ILE A 55 6.31 14.35 -8.65
CA ILE A 55 6.54 13.81 -7.30
C ILE A 55 7.55 12.66 -7.35
N GLY A 56 7.39 11.71 -8.28
CA GLY A 56 8.29 10.58 -8.45
C GLY A 56 9.72 10.99 -8.84
N ARG A 57 9.88 12.05 -9.63
CA ARG A 57 11.21 12.62 -9.95
C ARG A 57 11.86 13.25 -8.72
N CYS A 58 11.13 14.07 -7.97
CA CYS A 58 11.64 14.70 -6.76
C CYS A 58 12.01 13.65 -5.70
N PHE A 59 11.17 12.62 -5.53
CA PHE A 59 11.45 11.49 -4.64
C PHE A 59 12.80 10.82 -4.95
N LYS A 60 13.07 10.49 -6.22
CA LYS A 60 14.34 9.86 -6.62
C LYS A 60 15.55 10.76 -6.33
N LEU A 61 15.42 12.06 -6.58
CA LEU A 61 16.48 13.02 -6.30
C LEU A 61 16.76 13.16 -4.80
N ILE A 62 15.71 13.21 -3.97
CA ILE A 62 15.85 13.31 -2.51
C ILE A 62 16.55 12.07 -1.96
N ILE A 63 16.12 10.88 -2.37
CA ILE A 63 16.73 9.62 -1.92
C ILE A 63 18.20 9.55 -2.32
N LYS A 64 18.53 9.99 -3.54
CA LYS A 64 19.92 10.07 -4.00
C LYS A 64 20.74 11.10 -3.21
N SER A 65 20.14 12.23 -2.84
CA SER A 65 20.83 13.30 -2.10
C SER A 65 21.04 13.00 -0.62
N LEU A 66 20.10 12.31 0.02
CA LEU A 66 20.14 12.02 1.46
C LEU A 66 20.74 10.64 1.76
N GLU A 67 21.21 9.92 0.74
CA GLU A 67 21.72 8.54 0.81
C GLU A 67 20.86 7.62 1.72
N THR A 68 19.56 7.88 1.73
CA THR A 68 18.65 7.23 2.68
C THR A 68 18.12 5.96 2.06
N ASN A 69 18.43 4.82 2.68
CA ASN A 69 17.75 3.57 2.37
C ASN A 69 16.34 3.60 2.96
N LEU A 70 15.34 3.46 2.10
CA LEU A 70 13.95 3.25 2.52
C LEU A 70 13.61 1.77 2.37
N GLU A 71 13.07 1.17 3.43
CA GLU A 71 12.57 -0.20 3.42
C GLU A 71 11.54 -0.41 2.31
N GLN A 72 11.59 -1.57 1.65
CA GLN A 72 10.62 -1.92 0.63
C GLN A 72 9.22 -1.94 1.23
N ILE A 73 8.29 -1.27 0.56
CA ILE A 73 6.89 -1.25 1.00
C ILE A 73 6.29 -2.62 0.70
N THR A 74 5.75 -3.27 1.72
CA THR A 74 5.09 -4.56 1.57
C THR A 74 3.59 -4.39 1.35
N SER A 75 2.96 -5.43 0.80
CA SER A 75 1.50 -5.43 0.63
C SER A 75 0.76 -5.44 1.98
N ALA A 76 1.42 -5.91 3.05
CA ALA A 76 0.86 -5.96 4.39
C ALA A 76 0.64 -4.56 4.99
N ASP A 77 1.54 -3.62 4.71
CA ASP A 77 1.46 -2.23 5.21
C ASP A 77 0.20 -1.52 4.72
N PHE A 78 -0.23 -1.85 3.50
CA PHE A 78 -1.46 -1.34 2.92
C PHE A 78 -2.71 -2.07 3.41
N MET A 79 -2.60 -3.37 3.72
CA MET A 79 -3.70 -4.24 4.11
C MET A 79 -4.45 -3.69 5.33
N SER A 80 -3.71 -3.25 6.36
CA SER A 80 -4.31 -2.70 7.58
C SER A 80 -5.18 -1.48 7.33
N ARG A 81 -4.68 -0.54 6.52
CA ARG A 81 -5.42 0.67 6.17
C ARG A 81 -6.64 0.36 5.31
N PHE A 82 -6.50 -0.51 4.30
CA PHE A 82 -7.62 -0.85 3.42
C PHE A 82 -8.73 -1.58 4.18
N CYS A 83 -8.38 -2.55 5.02
CA CYS A 83 -9.35 -3.25 5.86
C CYS A 83 -10.04 -2.30 6.85
N GLY A 84 -9.30 -1.39 7.47
CA GLY A 84 -9.85 -0.35 8.35
C GLY A 84 -10.82 0.58 7.64
N ASN A 85 -10.45 1.10 6.46
CA ASN A 85 -11.32 1.98 5.67
C ASN A 85 -12.59 1.27 5.16
N LEU A 86 -12.54 -0.03 4.92
CA LEU A 86 -13.69 -0.85 4.51
C LEU A 86 -14.49 -1.39 5.70
N SER A 87 -14.10 -1.07 6.95
CA SER A 87 -14.72 -1.60 8.17
C SER A 87 -14.82 -3.13 8.20
N LEU A 88 -13.80 -3.81 7.66
CA LEU A 88 -13.76 -5.27 7.64
C LEU A 88 -13.34 -5.80 9.02
N PRO A 89 -13.92 -6.93 9.49
CA PRO A 89 -13.52 -7.55 10.73
C PRO A 89 -12.06 -8.04 10.69
N ASN A 90 -11.40 -8.02 11.85
CA ASN A 90 -9.99 -8.42 12.02
C ASN A 90 -9.69 -9.84 11.48
N SER A 91 -10.69 -10.73 11.49
CA SER A 91 -10.58 -12.08 10.91
C SER A 91 -10.28 -12.05 9.41
N ILE A 92 -10.92 -11.14 8.67
CA ILE A 92 -10.71 -10.97 7.22
C ILE A 92 -9.36 -10.32 6.95
N GLN A 93 -8.96 -9.33 7.75
CA GLN A 93 -7.65 -8.72 7.65
C GLN A 93 -6.52 -9.76 7.86
N ALA A 94 -6.65 -10.60 8.88
CA ALA A 94 -5.67 -11.66 9.15
C ALA A 94 -5.60 -12.69 8.02
N ALA A 95 -6.75 -13.09 7.47
CA ALA A 95 -6.82 -13.99 6.31
C ALA A 95 -6.18 -13.37 5.07
N ALA A 96 -6.48 -12.10 4.78
CA ALA A 96 -5.95 -11.39 3.63
C ALA A 96 -4.43 -11.20 3.72
N THR A 97 -3.90 -10.88 4.91
CA THR A 97 -2.45 -10.81 5.15
C THR A 97 -1.77 -12.16 4.92
N ARG A 98 -2.38 -13.28 5.35
CA ARG A 98 -1.84 -14.63 5.12
C ARG A 98 -1.83 -15.01 3.64
N ILE A 99 -2.90 -14.71 2.91
CA ILE A 99 -3.00 -14.96 1.47
C ILE A 99 -1.95 -14.13 0.73
N ALA A 100 -1.82 -12.84 1.06
CA ALA A 100 -0.82 -11.97 0.45
C ALA A 100 0.60 -12.48 0.68
N LYS A 101 0.92 -12.96 1.90
CA LYS A 101 2.23 -13.56 2.20
C LYS A 101 2.47 -14.82 1.38
N ARG A 102 1.51 -15.75 1.34
CA ARG A 102 1.62 -16.97 0.52
C ARG A 102 1.74 -16.68 -0.97
N ALA A 103 1.05 -15.68 -1.49
CA ALA A 103 1.17 -15.30 -2.88
C ALA A 103 2.60 -14.87 -3.23
N VAL A 104 3.24 -14.09 -2.33
CA VAL A 104 4.65 -13.69 -2.45
C VAL A 104 5.57 -14.92 -2.39
N ASP A 105 5.36 -15.81 -1.43
CA ASP A 105 6.16 -17.04 -1.29
C ASP A 105 6.05 -17.96 -2.53
N MET A 106 4.94 -17.89 -3.27
CA MET A 106 4.67 -18.69 -4.46
C MET A 106 5.10 -17.99 -5.78
N ASP A 107 5.77 -16.83 -5.70
CA ASP A 107 6.21 -16.02 -6.86
C ASP A 107 5.10 -15.64 -7.86
N LEU A 108 3.82 -15.80 -7.47
CA LEU A 108 2.64 -15.45 -8.29
C LEU A 108 2.53 -13.94 -8.56
N VAL A 109 3.36 -13.14 -7.90
CA VAL A 109 3.18 -11.70 -7.74
C VAL A 109 4.30 -10.86 -8.33
N ALA A 110 5.29 -11.49 -8.94
CA ALA A 110 6.43 -10.82 -9.55
C ALA A 110 5.94 -9.84 -10.65
N GLY A 111 5.87 -8.55 -10.29
CA GLY A 111 5.47 -7.45 -11.19
C GLY A 111 4.11 -6.80 -10.91
N TYR A 112 3.28 -7.32 -10.00
CA TYR A 112 1.98 -6.72 -9.69
C TYR A 112 2.05 -5.71 -8.54
N THR A 113 1.27 -4.64 -8.66
CA THR A 113 1.22 -3.57 -7.63
C THR A 113 0.51 -4.06 -6.38
N ALA A 114 0.91 -3.57 -5.20
CA ALA A 114 0.33 -3.95 -3.90
C ALA A 114 -1.22 -3.86 -3.82
N LEU A 115 -1.83 -2.96 -4.60
CA LEU A 115 -3.28 -2.84 -4.74
C LEU A 115 -3.90 -4.04 -5.46
N LEU A 116 -3.25 -4.56 -6.49
CA LEU A 116 -3.74 -5.72 -7.23
C LEU A 116 -3.66 -6.98 -6.36
N ASN A 117 -2.64 -7.08 -5.51
CA ASN A 117 -2.51 -8.17 -4.53
C ASN A 117 -3.64 -8.14 -3.51
N PHE A 118 -4.03 -6.94 -3.07
CA PHE A 118 -5.21 -6.74 -2.23
C PHE A 118 -6.50 -7.21 -2.94
N ILE A 119 -6.70 -6.81 -4.20
CA ILE A 119 -7.87 -7.22 -4.99
C ILE A 119 -7.90 -8.73 -5.21
N ILE A 120 -6.77 -9.35 -5.57
CA ILE A 120 -6.64 -10.81 -5.74
C ILE A 120 -6.92 -11.53 -4.42
N SER A 121 -6.42 -11.01 -3.30
CA SER A 121 -6.70 -11.57 -1.97
C SER A 121 -8.17 -11.46 -1.60
N LEU A 122 -8.84 -10.33 -1.88
CA LEU A 122 -10.27 -10.16 -1.65
C LEU A 122 -11.12 -11.04 -2.58
N TYR A 123 -10.73 -11.17 -3.85
CA TYR A 123 -11.47 -11.98 -4.83
C TYR A 123 -11.37 -13.47 -4.48
N ASN A 124 -10.17 -13.95 -4.14
CA ASN A 124 -9.98 -15.31 -3.63
C ASN A 124 -10.71 -15.52 -2.30
N PHE A 125 -10.71 -14.54 -1.40
CA PHE A 125 -11.48 -14.62 -0.17
C PHE A 125 -12.99 -14.70 -0.46
N LYS A 126 -13.53 -13.88 -1.37
CA LYS A 126 -14.95 -13.92 -1.75
C LYS A 126 -15.32 -15.25 -2.42
N ILE A 127 -14.45 -15.79 -3.27
CA ILE A 127 -14.61 -17.13 -3.86
C ILE A 127 -14.60 -18.19 -2.77
N ILE A 128 -13.63 -18.19 -1.85
CA ILE A 128 -13.54 -19.17 -0.76
C ILE A 128 -14.75 -19.06 0.18
N THR A 129 -15.17 -17.84 0.51
CA THR A 129 -16.34 -17.60 1.37
C THR A 129 -17.62 -18.09 0.68
N ASN A 130 -17.78 -17.82 -0.61
CA ASN A 130 -18.91 -18.34 -1.41
C ASN A 130 -18.84 -19.87 -1.58
N TYR A 131 -17.65 -20.45 -1.73
CA TYR A 131 -17.46 -21.91 -1.77
C TYR A 131 -17.87 -22.55 -0.45
N PHE A 132 -17.45 -21.96 0.67
CA PHE A 132 -17.77 -22.46 2.00
C PHE A 132 -19.26 -22.28 2.34
N LEU A 133 -19.88 -21.14 1.99
CA LEU A 133 -21.33 -20.94 2.09
C LEU A 133 -22.12 -21.88 1.17
N GLY A 134 -21.60 -22.19 -0.01
CA GLY A 134 -22.17 -23.16 -0.94
C GLY A 134 -22.19 -24.57 -0.34
N ILE A 135 -21.08 -25.00 0.25
CA ILE A 135 -20.98 -26.29 0.95
C ILE A 135 -21.92 -26.32 2.16
N LEU A 136 -21.96 -25.25 2.96
CA LEU A 136 -22.84 -25.18 4.14
C LEU A 136 -24.32 -25.23 3.76
N ARG A 137 -24.72 -24.58 2.65
CA ARG A 137 -26.09 -24.66 2.13
C ARG A 137 -26.43 -26.08 1.68
N VAL A 138 -25.53 -26.75 0.97
CA VAL A 138 -25.73 -28.15 0.55
C VAL A 138 -25.86 -29.07 1.77
N SER A 139 -25.02 -28.91 2.78
CA SER A 139 -25.10 -29.69 4.02
C SER A 139 -26.39 -29.45 4.81
N ILE A 140 -26.88 -28.20 4.89
CA ILE A 140 -28.17 -27.88 5.54
C ILE A 140 -29.35 -28.46 4.75
N GLN A 141 -29.26 -28.49 3.42
CA GLN A 141 -30.30 -29.08 2.58
C GLN A 141 -30.36 -30.59 2.74
N ILE A 142 -29.22 -31.28 2.79
CA ILE A 142 -29.14 -32.74 3.00
C ILE A 142 -29.71 -33.13 4.38
N ASN A 143 -29.47 -32.34 5.43
CA ASN A 143 -29.99 -32.59 6.78
C ASN A 143 -31.49 -32.26 6.94
N LYS A 144 -32.15 -31.81 5.87
CA LYS A 144 -33.60 -31.57 5.81
C LYS A 144 -34.35 -32.70 5.09
N TYR A 145 -33.63 -33.64 4.47
CA TYR A 145 -34.15 -34.80 3.75
C TYR A 145 -33.74 -36.14 4.41
N LEU A 146 -33.13 -36.09 5.60
CA LEU A 146 -32.99 -37.17 6.58
C LEU A 146 -33.90 -36.87 7.76
#